data_AF-A0A2D9PIN6-F1
#
_entry.id   AF-A0A2D9PIN6-F1
#
_cell.length_a   1.000
_cell.length_b   1.000
_cell.length_c   1.000
_cell.angle_alpha   90.00
_cell.angle_beta   90.00
_cell.angle_gamma   90.00
#
_symmetry.space_group_name_H-M   'P 1'
#
loop_
_entity.id
_entity.type
_entity.pdbx_description
1 polymer ?
#
loop_
_entity_poly.entity_id
_entity_poly.type
_entity_poly.pdbx_seq_one_letter_code
_entity_poly.pdbx_strand_id
1 'polypeptide(L)'
;MNISTKLDEYNNQGKTFYSFEFFPPKTDFGLDNLYSRIDRMASLGPAYIDITWGAGGSTADKTFEMSKTIQKYFGLDVMMHLTCTNMPSDSIKKILSDAQKNNISNILALRGDPPDGSSAWKKNDSGFNYGADLVKFIRKEHGNNFFLGVGAYPETHQEQKNADLDISYLKEKVDAGADIIVTQLFYDVENFLLFRDKCSQAGINIPIIPGIMPIHNYARFIKFTQFCKVSIPNSVSDALELIKNDDSSVIDYGIEQASNMCEKLIEEGVPGLHFYTLNLEHSVTEILSRLGLVSTHKSNRVLPWRQSTIDQRKLSEDVRPIFWSNRPISYLTRTETWDDFPNGRWGDISSPTFGELNQYHAIRAGSQNDKVKARRRKLWGEPISIKEISDVFVSFCKGKINSLPWCETPLAFESKQILDDLVALNQEGYFTINSQPKVGGLPSEDPNYGWGAKGGKVFQKAYLEFFTSKDNLDRLVLRLDELNDISYQALNFDGDLISNLSENNVNAVTWGVFPGQGILQPTIVDARSFLIWKDEAFGLWINDWASIYKTNSDSYNLLHQIHDTHYLVNIVDNDFIDGNMIKHILKK
;
A
#
# COMPACT_ATOMS: atom_id res chain seq x y z
N MET A 1 -7.38 -12.15 -7.91
CA MET A 1 -8.82 -12.31 -7.63
C MET A 1 -9.58 -11.41 -8.59
N ASN A 2 -10.68 -11.91 -9.17
CA ASN A 2 -11.57 -11.10 -10.00
C ASN A 2 -12.26 -10.06 -9.09
N ILE A 3 -12.17 -8.78 -9.43
CA ILE A 3 -12.73 -7.71 -8.59
C ILE A 3 -14.25 -7.71 -8.56
N SER A 4 -14.94 -8.43 -9.46
CA SER A 4 -16.41 -8.51 -9.53
C SER A 4 -17.05 -8.79 -8.19
N THR A 5 -16.54 -9.80 -7.46
CA THR A 5 -17.09 -10.19 -6.15
C THR A 5 -17.03 -9.05 -5.14
N LYS A 6 -15.94 -8.29 -5.16
CA LYS A 6 -15.75 -7.15 -4.26
C LYS A 6 -16.69 -6.00 -4.63
N LEU A 7 -16.91 -5.76 -5.93
CA LEU A 7 -17.86 -4.75 -6.39
C LEU A 7 -19.31 -5.14 -6.05
N ASP A 8 -19.66 -6.42 -6.18
CA ASP A 8 -20.96 -6.94 -5.78
C ASP A 8 -21.19 -6.79 -4.27
N GLU A 9 -20.17 -7.03 -3.45
CA GLU A 9 -20.23 -6.80 -1.99
C GLU A 9 -20.52 -5.33 -1.64
N TYR A 10 -19.87 -4.38 -2.32
CA TYR A 10 -20.14 -2.95 -2.14
C TYR A 10 -21.59 -2.61 -2.52
N ASN A 11 -22.04 -3.10 -3.68
CA ASN A 11 -23.39 -2.89 -4.17
C ASN A 11 -24.45 -3.47 -3.22
N ASN A 12 -24.25 -4.71 -2.75
CA ASN A 12 -25.15 -5.38 -1.80
C ASN A 12 -25.22 -4.67 -0.44
N GLN A 13 -24.17 -3.95 -0.06
CA GLN A 13 -24.14 -3.14 1.17
C GLN A 13 -24.70 -1.72 0.96
N GLY A 14 -25.07 -1.34 -0.26
CA GLY A 14 -25.46 0.03 -0.60
C GLY A 14 -24.34 1.04 -0.38
N LYS A 15 -23.09 0.63 -0.55
CA LYS A 15 -21.89 1.47 -0.33
C LYS A 15 -21.24 1.82 -1.65
N THR A 16 -20.90 3.10 -1.81
CA THR A 16 -20.07 3.56 -2.92
C THR A 16 -18.62 3.13 -2.71
N PHE A 17 -18.04 2.46 -3.69
CA PHE A 17 -16.62 2.11 -3.66
C PHE A 17 -15.74 3.20 -4.29
N TYR A 18 -14.43 3.07 -4.17
CA TYR A 18 -13.50 3.92 -4.90
C TYR A 18 -12.23 3.16 -5.32
N SER A 19 -11.56 3.68 -6.35
CA SER A 19 -10.32 3.12 -6.90
C SER A 19 -9.31 4.22 -7.22
N PHE A 20 -8.04 3.84 -7.38
CA PHE A 20 -6.94 4.77 -7.67
C PHE A 20 -6.19 4.37 -8.94
N GLU A 21 -5.96 5.31 -9.85
CA GLU A 21 -5.07 5.10 -11.00
C GLU A 21 -3.67 5.67 -10.73
N PHE A 22 -2.65 4.87 -11.05
CA PHE A 22 -1.24 5.22 -11.00
C PHE A 22 -0.55 4.91 -12.33
N PHE A 23 0.54 5.62 -12.61
CA PHE A 23 1.35 5.37 -13.81
C PHE A 23 2.78 4.95 -13.48
N PRO A 24 3.39 4.03 -14.26
CA PRO A 24 4.77 3.61 -14.03
C PRO A 24 5.75 4.79 -14.08
N PRO A 25 6.55 5.03 -13.02
CA PRO A 25 7.55 6.09 -13.02
C PRO A 25 8.67 5.85 -14.04
N LYS A 26 9.25 6.94 -14.52
CA LYS A 26 10.37 6.88 -15.49
C LYS A 26 11.67 6.37 -14.84
N THR A 27 11.84 6.56 -13.54
CA THR A 27 13.07 6.26 -12.78
C THR A 27 12.80 5.33 -11.61
N ASP A 28 13.79 4.55 -11.20
CA ASP A 28 13.69 3.62 -10.05
C ASP A 28 13.44 4.38 -8.74
N PHE A 29 14.06 5.55 -8.57
CA PHE A 29 13.74 6.46 -7.47
C PHE A 29 12.26 6.88 -7.45
N GLY A 30 11.68 7.11 -8.62
CA GLY A 30 10.25 7.40 -8.74
C GLY A 30 9.39 6.21 -8.34
N LEU A 31 9.83 4.99 -8.68
CA LEU A 31 9.15 3.74 -8.36
C LEU A 31 9.13 3.48 -6.85
N ASP A 32 10.25 3.62 -6.16
CA ASP A 32 10.34 3.46 -4.69
C ASP A 32 9.38 4.43 -3.95
N ASN A 33 9.34 5.68 -4.41
CA ASN A 33 8.44 6.69 -3.85
C ASN A 33 6.97 6.36 -4.11
N LEU A 34 6.66 5.81 -5.28
CA LEU A 34 5.32 5.40 -5.65
C LEU A 34 4.86 4.21 -4.81
N TYR A 35 5.70 3.18 -4.63
CA TYR A 35 5.39 2.05 -3.77
C TYR A 35 5.13 2.45 -2.32
N SER A 36 5.98 3.32 -1.78
CA SER A 36 5.75 3.88 -0.42
C SER A 36 4.41 4.61 -0.32
N ARG A 37 3.99 5.29 -1.40
CA ARG A 37 2.69 5.97 -1.47
C ARG A 37 1.53 5.00 -1.61
N ILE A 38 1.67 3.98 -2.45
CA ILE A 38 0.67 2.93 -2.63
C ILE A 38 0.39 2.23 -1.30
N ASP A 39 1.41 1.97 -0.47
CA ASP A 39 1.18 1.36 0.84
C ASP A 39 0.36 2.24 1.80
N ARG A 40 0.63 3.55 1.82
CA ARG A 40 -0.17 4.51 2.59
C ARG A 40 -1.59 4.59 2.07
N MET A 41 -1.77 4.73 0.75
CA MET A 41 -3.09 4.83 0.12
C MET A 41 -3.87 3.52 0.19
N ALA A 42 -3.21 2.36 0.27
CA ALA A 42 -3.85 1.07 0.51
C ALA A 42 -4.61 1.04 1.85
N SER A 43 -4.14 1.82 2.83
CA SER A 43 -4.82 1.94 4.13
C SER A 43 -6.11 2.75 4.06
N LEU A 44 -6.37 3.47 2.96
CA LEU A 44 -7.65 4.12 2.74
C LEU A 44 -8.73 3.08 2.48
N GLY A 45 -8.39 1.95 1.83
CA GLY A 45 -9.30 0.83 1.58
C GLY A 45 -9.92 0.82 0.17
N PRO A 46 -9.17 1.10 -0.91
CA PRO A 46 -9.73 1.08 -2.25
C PRO A 46 -10.26 -0.31 -2.65
N ALA A 47 -11.27 -0.33 -3.53
CA ALA A 47 -11.77 -1.56 -4.14
C ALA A 47 -10.70 -2.20 -5.03
N TYR A 48 -10.01 -1.40 -5.83
CA TYR A 48 -8.91 -1.83 -6.70
C TYR A 48 -8.04 -0.62 -7.04
N ILE A 49 -6.90 -0.87 -7.67
CA ILE A 49 -6.08 0.18 -8.27
C ILE A 49 -5.78 -0.12 -9.74
N ASP A 50 -5.52 0.92 -10.52
CA ASP A 50 -5.24 0.84 -11.95
C ASP A 50 -3.79 1.21 -12.20
N ILE A 51 -3.10 0.43 -13.03
CA ILE A 51 -1.75 0.76 -13.49
C ILE A 51 -1.79 1.02 -14.98
N THR A 52 -1.47 2.26 -15.37
CA THR A 52 -1.56 2.70 -16.76
C THR A 52 -0.55 2.01 -17.66
N TRP A 53 -0.94 1.78 -18.91
CA TRP A 53 -0.11 1.23 -19.97
C TRP A 53 0.29 2.34 -20.94
N GLY A 54 1.60 2.52 -21.14
CA GLY A 54 2.14 3.56 -22.03
C GLY A 54 1.82 3.30 -23.49
N ALA A 55 1.76 4.37 -24.29
CA ALA A 55 1.47 4.29 -25.71
C ALA A 55 2.38 3.26 -26.42
N GLY A 56 1.76 2.40 -27.23
CA GLY A 56 2.42 1.34 -27.99
C GLY A 56 3.17 0.30 -27.15
N GLY A 57 2.89 0.17 -25.85
CA GLY A 57 3.60 -0.77 -24.97
C GLY A 57 4.96 -0.29 -24.49
N SER A 58 5.27 1.01 -24.62
CA SER A 58 6.53 1.60 -24.15
C SER A 58 6.85 1.35 -22.67
N THR A 59 5.82 1.11 -21.85
CA THR A 59 5.95 0.78 -20.43
C THR A 59 5.34 -0.58 -20.07
N ALA A 60 5.15 -1.47 -21.04
CA ALA A 60 4.55 -2.79 -20.86
C ALA A 60 5.19 -3.57 -19.70
N ASP A 61 6.51 -3.76 -19.77
CA ASP A 61 7.26 -4.52 -18.77
C ASP A 61 7.15 -3.88 -17.38
N LYS A 62 7.22 -2.54 -17.31
CA LYS A 62 7.10 -1.81 -16.04
C LYS A 62 5.70 -1.93 -15.44
N THR A 63 4.66 -1.82 -16.26
CA THR A 63 3.27 -1.96 -15.84
C THR A 63 3.03 -3.37 -15.29
N PHE A 64 3.53 -4.37 -16.01
CA PHE A 64 3.39 -5.77 -15.65
C PHE A 64 4.10 -6.10 -14.33
N GLU A 65 5.38 -5.74 -14.20
CA GLU A 65 6.15 -5.99 -12.97
C GLU A 65 5.61 -5.20 -11.78
N MET A 66 5.13 -3.97 -12.00
CA MET A 66 4.49 -3.18 -10.96
C MET A 66 3.17 -3.81 -10.50
N SER A 67 2.35 -4.31 -11.42
CA SER A 67 1.08 -5.01 -11.11
C SER A 67 1.34 -6.25 -10.25
N LYS A 68 2.32 -7.08 -10.64
CA LYS A 68 2.76 -8.25 -9.87
C LYS A 68 3.24 -7.87 -8.46
N THR A 69 4.10 -6.86 -8.39
CA THR A 69 4.67 -6.38 -7.13
C THR A 69 3.56 -5.89 -6.20
N ILE A 70 2.57 -5.18 -6.73
CA ILE A 70 1.48 -4.64 -5.92
C ILE A 70 0.57 -5.74 -5.37
N GLN A 71 0.13 -6.66 -6.21
CA GLN A 71 -0.69 -7.80 -5.76
C GLN A 71 0.04 -8.64 -4.70
N LYS A 72 1.31 -8.93 -4.98
CA LYS A 72 2.14 -9.77 -4.11
C LYS A 72 2.43 -9.10 -2.77
N TYR A 73 2.91 -7.86 -2.79
CA TYR A 73 3.52 -7.20 -1.62
C TYR A 73 2.60 -6.23 -0.89
N PHE A 74 1.67 -5.61 -1.60
CA PHE A 74 0.80 -4.56 -1.06
C PHE A 74 -0.63 -5.02 -0.86
N GLY A 75 -0.98 -6.25 -1.26
CA GLY A 75 -2.29 -6.83 -0.98
C GLY A 75 -3.45 -6.11 -1.66
N LEU A 76 -3.21 -5.45 -2.80
CA LEU A 76 -4.21 -4.72 -3.56
C LEU A 76 -4.56 -5.46 -4.85
N ASP A 77 -5.84 -5.50 -5.18
CA ASP A 77 -6.29 -5.97 -6.49
C ASP A 77 -5.93 -4.91 -7.55
N VAL A 78 -5.32 -5.38 -8.64
CA VAL A 78 -4.85 -4.52 -9.73
C VAL A 78 -5.70 -4.75 -10.98
N MET A 79 -6.16 -3.65 -11.59
CA MET A 79 -6.64 -3.59 -12.96
C MET A 79 -5.51 -3.07 -13.85
N MET A 80 -4.94 -3.97 -14.64
CA MET A 80 -3.83 -3.62 -15.53
C MET A 80 -4.40 -3.04 -16.83
N HIS A 81 -3.95 -1.86 -17.25
CA HIS A 81 -4.31 -1.35 -18.57
C HIS A 81 -3.67 -2.21 -19.65
N LEU A 82 -4.37 -2.40 -20.76
CA LEU A 82 -3.81 -3.06 -21.93
C LEU A 82 -4.32 -2.37 -23.20
N THR A 83 -3.40 -1.78 -23.96
CA THR A 83 -3.72 -1.16 -25.25
C THR A 83 -3.49 -2.13 -26.40
N CYS A 84 -4.38 -2.20 -27.38
CA CYS A 84 -4.23 -3.15 -28.50
C CYS A 84 -3.55 -2.60 -29.75
N THR A 85 -3.47 -1.28 -29.93
CA THR A 85 -2.85 -0.67 -31.11
C THR A 85 -1.32 -0.61 -30.97
N ASN A 86 -0.63 -0.65 -32.12
CA ASN A 86 0.83 -0.66 -32.21
C ASN A 86 1.52 -1.87 -31.55
N MET A 87 0.78 -2.96 -31.28
CA MET A 87 1.34 -4.21 -30.77
C MET A 87 0.94 -5.41 -31.66
N PRO A 88 1.86 -6.35 -31.95
CA PRO A 88 1.51 -7.59 -32.63
C PRO A 88 0.52 -8.45 -31.82
N SER A 89 -0.35 -9.19 -32.50
CA SER A 89 -1.33 -10.09 -31.84
C SER A 89 -0.66 -11.11 -30.93
N ASP A 90 0.50 -11.66 -31.34
CA ASP A 90 1.24 -12.63 -30.53
C ASP A 90 1.81 -12.02 -29.25
N SER A 91 2.14 -10.72 -29.27
CA SER A 91 2.55 -9.99 -28.06
C SER A 91 1.40 -9.89 -27.07
N ILE A 92 0.19 -9.57 -27.55
CA ILE A 92 -1.03 -9.51 -26.71
C ILE A 92 -1.32 -10.89 -26.11
N LYS A 93 -1.24 -11.97 -26.91
CA LYS A 93 -1.40 -13.35 -26.41
C LYS A 93 -0.43 -13.67 -25.30
N LYS A 94 0.84 -13.33 -25.50
CA LYS A 94 1.89 -13.57 -24.50
C LYS A 94 1.59 -12.80 -23.22
N ILE A 95 1.25 -11.51 -23.31
CA ILE A 95 0.92 -10.66 -22.15
C ILE A 95 -0.26 -11.25 -21.37
N LEU A 96 -1.33 -11.69 -22.04
CA LEU A 96 -2.50 -12.29 -21.37
C LEU A 96 -2.15 -13.63 -20.73
N SER A 97 -1.38 -14.47 -21.41
CA SER A 97 -0.89 -15.74 -20.84
C SER A 97 -0.05 -15.50 -19.59
N ASP A 98 0.86 -14.52 -19.64
CA ASP A 98 1.73 -14.18 -18.52
C ASP A 98 0.93 -13.51 -17.38
N ALA A 99 -0.07 -12.67 -17.69
CA ALA A 99 -0.99 -12.11 -16.70
C ALA A 99 -1.74 -13.20 -15.93
N GLN A 100 -2.28 -14.19 -16.66
CA GLN A 100 -3.00 -15.31 -16.06
C GLN A 100 -2.08 -16.16 -15.16
N LYS A 101 -0.84 -16.45 -15.58
CA LYS A 101 0.16 -17.16 -14.75
C LYS A 101 0.52 -16.42 -13.47
N ASN A 102 0.37 -15.09 -13.45
CA ASN A 102 0.70 -14.24 -12.31
C ASN A 102 -0.55 -13.77 -11.54
N ASN A 103 -1.70 -14.39 -11.75
CA ASN A 103 -2.98 -14.06 -11.08
C ASN A 103 -3.49 -12.62 -11.30
N ILE A 104 -2.98 -11.94 -12.33
CA ILE A 104 -3.55 -10.69 -12.83
C ILE A 104 -4.82 -11.07 -13.59
N SER A 105 -5.96 -10.75 -13.02
CA SER A 105 -7.29 -11.20 -13.48
C SER A 105 -8.18 -10.05 -13.93
N ASN A 106 -7.71 -8.80 -13.86
CA ASN A 106 -8.50 -7.62 -14.20
C ASN A 106 -7.74 -6.78 -15.23
N ILE A 107 -8.38 -6.50 -16.36
CA ILE A 107 -7.77 -5.80 -17.49
C ILE A 107 -8.66 -4.62 -17.90
N LEU A 108 -8.08 -3.42 -18.01
CA LEU A 108 -8.73 -2.30 -18.68
C LEU A 108 -8.35 -2.35 -20.17
N ALA A 109 -9.28 -2.82 -21.01
CA ALA A 109 -9.06 -3.01 -22.44
C ALA A 109 -9.23 -1.68 -23.19
N LEU A 110 -8.13 -1.19 -23.76
CA LEU A 110 -8.06 0.11 -24.41
C LEU A 110 -7.57 -0.02 -25.86
N ARG A 111 -7.95 0.94 -26.71
CA ARG A 111 -7.37 1.07 -28.05
C ARG A 111 -5.90 1.47 -27.95
N GLY A 112 -5.62 2.50 -27.15
CA GLY A 112 -4.35 3.21 -27.12
C GLY A 112 -4.36 4.46 -28.01
N ASP A 113 -3.41 5.35 -27.72
CA ASP A 113 -3.19 6.58 -28.47
C ASP A 113 -2.33 6.34 -29.73
N PRO A 114 -2.34 7.27 -30.70
CA PRO A 114 -1.40 7.26 -31.81
C PRO A 114 0.06 7.19 -31.33
N PRO A 115 0.99 6.63 -32.12
CA PRO A 115 2.42 6.66 -31.80
C PRO A 115 2.93 8.09 -31.58
N ASP A 116 3.95 8.23 -30.73
CA ASP A 116 4.61 9.51 -30.47
C ASP A 116 5.01 10.21 -31.78
N GLY A 117 4.56 11.47 -31.93
CA GLY A 117 4.80 12.29 -33.13
C GLY A 117 3.73 12.19 -34.21
N SER A 118 2.72 11.32 -34.07
CA SER A 118 1.53 11.31 -34.94
C SER A 118 0.32 11.94 -34.27
N SER A 119 -0.39 12.82 -34.98
CA SER A 119 -1.65 13.40 -34.50
C SER A 119 -2.88 12.55 -34.84
N ALA A 120 -2.73 11.55 -35.70
CA ALA A 120 -3.83 10.72 -36.16
C ALA A 120 -3.49 9.22 -36.07
N TRP A 121 -4.47 8.45 -35.61
CA TRP A 121 -4.40 7.00 -35.65
C TRP A 121 -4.65 6.50 -37.08
N LYS A 122 -3.94 5.45 -37.50
CA LYS A 122 -4.14 4.77 -38.79
C LYS A 122 -4.42 3.29 -38.57
N LYS A 123 -5.41 2.77 -39.29
CA LYS A 123 -5.70 1.33 -39.34
C LYS A 123 -4.45 0.57 -39.75
N ASN A 124 -4.22 -0.55 -39.07
CA ASN A 124 -3.16 -1.49 -39.40
C ASN A 124 -3.78 -2.85 -39.76
N ASP A 125 -3.03 -3.67 -40.50
CA ASP A 125 -3.48 -5.01 -40.89
C ASP A 125 -3.32 -6.03 -39.75
N SER A 126 -2.93 -5.59 -38.53
CA SER A 126 -2.62 -6.47 -37.40
C SER A 126 -3.85 -6.94 -36.61
N GLY A 127 -5.06 -6.67 -37.10
CA GLY A 127 -6.32 -7.20 -36.57
C GLY A 127 -6.89 -6.48 -35.34
N PHE A 128 -6.18 -5.50 -34.76
CA PHE A 128 -6.64 -4.73 -33.58
C PHE A 128 -6.72 -3.24 -33.89
N ASN A 129 -7.93 -2.79 -34.24
CA ASN A 129 -8.19 -1.43 -34.66
C ASN A 129 -8.93 -0.62 -33.58
N TYR A 130 -9.73 -1.30 -32.76
CA TYR A 130 -10.57 -0.71 -31.73
C TYR A 130 -10.45 -1.47 -30.42
N GLY A 131 -10.78 -0.82 -29.30
CA GLY A 131 -10.83 -1.49 -28.00
C GLY A 131 -11.81 -2.68 -27.98
N ALA A 132 -12.89 -2.63 -28.79
CA ALA A 132 -13.82 -3.74 -28.96
C ALA A 132 -13.14 -5.01 -29.52
N ASP A 133 -12.15 -4.86 -30.40
CA ASP A 133 -11.40 -5.99 -30.96
C ASP A 133 -10.61 -6.71 -29.86
N LEU A 134 -10.03 -5.94 -28.92
CA LEU A 134 -9.32 -6.49 -27.77
C LEU A 134 -10.27 -7.25 -26.82
N VAL A 135 -11.44 -6.69 -26.53
CA VAL A 135 -12.45 -7.36 -25.68
C VAL A 135 -12.89 -8.67 -26.33
N LYS A 136 -13.29 -8.65 -27.60
CA LYS A 136 -13.69 -9.86 -28.36
C LYS A 136 -12.58 -10.91 -28.34
N PHE A 137 -11.34 -10.47 -28.53
CA PHE A 137 -10.18 -11.35 -28.53
C PHE A 137 -9.96 -12.01 -27.17
N ILE A 138 -9.96 -11.23 -26.08
CA ILE A 138 -9.78 -11.79 -24.72
C ILE A 138 -10.91 -12.76 -24.39
N ARG A 139 -12.16 -12.41 -24.69
CA ARG A 139 -13.32 -13.30 -24.47
C ARG A 139 -13.23 -14.58 -25.28
N LYS A 140 -12.77 -14.52 -26.53
CA LYS A 140 -12.59 -15.70 -27.38
C LYS A 140 -11.51 -16.65 -26.84
N GLU A 141 -10.36 -16.12 -26.43
CA GLU A 141 -9.20 -16.94 -26.05
C GLU A 141 -9.24 -17.37 -24.58
N HIS A 142 -9.82 -16.57 -23.68
CA HIS A 142 -9.78 -16.79 -22.23
C HIS A 142 -11.16 -16.83 -21.56
N GLY A 143 -12.27 -16.71 -22.31
CA GLY A 143 -13.62 -16.71 -21.75
C GLY A 143 -13.82 -15.66 -20.65
N ASN A 144 -14.36 -16.09 -19.52
CA ASN A 144 -14.65 -15.23 -18.36
C ASN A 144 -13.52 -15.22 -17.31
N ASN A 145 -12.31 -15.68 -17.66
CA ASN A 145 -11.18 -15.72 -16.72
C ASN A 145 -10.70 -14.31 -16.33
N PHE A 146 -10.94 -13.31 -17.18
CA PHE A 146 -10.61 -11.92 -16.91
C PHE A 146 -11.86 -11.10 -16.61
N PHE A 147 -11.78 -10.22 -15.62
CA PHE A 147 -12.67 -9.07 -15.49
C PHE A 147 -12.22 -7.97 -16.45
N LEU A 148 -13.12 -7.47 -17.30
CA LEU A 148 -12.79 -6.52 -18.35
C LEU A 148 -13.43 -5.17 -18.12
N GLY A 149 -12.59 -4.16 -17.88
CA GLY A 149 -12.98 -2.77 -17.98
C GLY A 149 -12.84 -2.24 -19.40
N VAL A 150 -13.62 -1.21 -19.74
CA VAL A 150 -13.41 -0.39 -20.94
C VAL A 150 -13.54 1.10 -20.63
N GLY A 151 -12.82 1.93 -21.40
CA GLY A 151 -12.93 3.39 -21.31
C GLY A 151 -14.16 3.96 -22.01
N ALA A 152 -14.72 5.05 -21.47
CA ALA A 152 -15.78 5.85 -22.10
C ALA A 152 -15.55 7.37 -21.95
N TYR A 153 -16.24 8.19 -22.74
CA TYR A 153 -16.02 9.63 -22.80
C TYR A 153 -17.35 10.36 -22.61
N PRO A 154 -17.62 10.95 -21.43
CA PRO A 154 -18.88 11.64 -21.17
C PRO A 154 -19.17 12.77 -22.16
N GLU A 155 -18.12 13.44 -22.63
CA GLU A 155 -18.19 14.54 -23.59
C GLU A 155 -17.88 14.13 -25.04
N THR A 156 -18.06 12.84 -25.37
CA THR A 156 -17.72 12.25 -26.69
C THR A 156 -16.21 12.15 -26.95
N HIS A 157 -15.76 11.04 -27.52
CA HIS A 157 -14.36 10.88 -27.92
C HIS A 157 -13.93 11.97 -28.92
N GLN A 158 -12.72 12.52 -28.76
CA GLN A 158 -12.22 13.64 -29.59
C GLN A 158 -12.11 13.37 -31.11
N GLU A 159 -12.13 12.10 -31.53
CA GLU A 159 -12.16 11.68 -32.95
C GLU A 159 -13.59 11.49 -33.49
N GLN A 160 -14.60 11.68 -32.64
CA GLN A 160 -16.01 11.54 -32.96
C GLN A 160 -16.74 12.88 -32.77
N LYS A 161 -17.68 13.17 -33.66
CA LYS A 161 -18.52 14.39 -33.60
C LYS A 161 -19.96 14.10 -33.18
N ASN A 162 -20.41 12.85 -33.34
CA ASN A 162 -21.75 12.41 -32.99
C ASN A 162 -21.69 11.59 -31.69
N ALA A 163 -22.23 12.15 -30.61
CA ALA A 163 -22.28 11.52 -29.30
C ALA A 163 -23.04 10.18 -29.31
N ASP A 164 -24.16 10.10 -30.04
CA ASP A 164 -24.98 8.88 -30.08
C ASP A 164 -24.24 7.76 -30.85
N LEU A 165 -23.46 8.12 -31.86
CA LEU A 165 -22.58 7.17 -32.56
C LEU A 165 -21.44 6.69 -31.64
N ASP A 166 -20.85 7.58 -30.82
CA ASP A 166 -19.82 7.20 -29.84
C ASP A 166 -20.37 6.22 -28.80
N ILE A 167 -21.60 6.45 -28.32
CA ILE A 167 -22.33 5.54 -27.43
C ILE A 167 -22.61 4.20 -28.11
N SER A 168 -22.91 4.17 -29.42
CA SER A 168 -23.10 2.91 -30.14
C SER A 168 -21.80 2.07 -30.21
N TYR A 169 -20.62 2.71 -30.32
CA TYR A 169 -19.34 2.00 -30.25
C TYR A 169 -19.01 1.57 -28.83
N LEU A 170 -19.42 2.35 -27.81
CA LEU A 170 -19.36 1.90 -26.42
C LEU A 170 -20.22 0.67 -26.23
N LYS A 171 -21.46 0.66 -26.74
CA LYS A 171 -22.33 -0.51 -26.73
C LYS A 171 -21.67 -1.73 -27.38
N GLU A 172 -21.01 -1.56 -28.53
CA GLU A 172 -20.30 -2.67 -29.17
C GLU A 172 -19.19 -3.26 -28.26
N LYS A 173 -18.46 -2.41 -27.53
CA LYS A 173 -17.47 -2.88 -26.53
C LYS A 173 -18.13 -3.64 -25.39
N VAL A 174 -19.29 -3.18 -24.93
CA VAL A 174 -20.05 -3.82 -23.84
C VAL A 174 -20.62 -5.15 -24.29
N ASP A 175 -21.29 -5.18 -25.45
CA ASP A 175 -21.87 -6.38 -26.04
C ASP A 175 -20.80 -7.43 -26.40
N ALA A 176 -19.54 -7.00 -26.63
CA ALA A 176 -18.40 -7.90 -26.77
C ALA A 176 -17.99 -8.60 -25.46
N GLY A 177 -18.50 -8.15 -24.31
CA GLY A 177 -18.32 -8.77 -23.01
C GLY A 177 -17.53 -7.93 -22.00
N ALA A 178 -17.65 -6.60 -21.99
CA ALA A 178 -17.07 -5.79 -20.90
C ALA A 178 -17.92 -5.91 -19.62
N ASP A 179 -17.27 -5.83 -18.45
CA ASP A 179 -17.88 -5.97 -17.13
C ASP A 179 -18.04 -4.62 -16.40
N ILE A 180 -17.19 -3.63 -16.72
CA ILE A 180 -17.24 -2.29 -16.13
C ILE A 180 -16.84 -1.21 -17.15
N ILE A 181 -17.35 0.01 -16.97
CA ILE A 181 -16.94 1.20 -17.72
C ILE A 181 -16.27 2.17 -16.76
N VAL A 182 -15.07 2.66 -17.13
CA VAL A 182 -14.42 3.79 -16.44
C VAL A 182 -14.44 4.99 -17.39
N THR A 183 -15.00 6.12 -16.95
CA THR A 183 -15.10 7.29 -17.81
C THR A 183 -13.82 8.11 -17.77
N GLN A 184 -13.51 8.78 -18.87
CA GLN A 184 -12.61 9.92 -18.89
C GLN A 184 -13.06 10.97 -17.86
N LEU A 185 -12.11 11.77 -17.39
CA LEU A 185 -12.37 12.88 -16.49
C LEU A 185 -13.32 13.92 -17.11
N PHE A 186 -14.07 14.59 -16.25
CA PHE A 186 -14.98 15.68 -16.56
C PHE A 186 -15.01 16.66 -15.39
N TYR A 187 -15.55 17.87 -15.59
CA TYR A 187 -15.75 18.87 -14.52
C TYR A 187 -17.19 19.37 -14.42
N ASP A 188 -18.07 18.88 -15.29
CA ASP A 188 -19.51 19.14 -15.26
C ASP A 188 -20.26 17.83 -14.99
N VAL A 189 -20.85 17.74 -13.79
CA VAL A 189 -21.59 16.54 -13.36
C VAL A 189 -22.82 16.32 -14.24
N GLU A 190 -23.47 17.36 -14.75
CA GLU A 190 -24.66 17.22 -15.61
C GLU A 190 -24.33 16.51 -16.92
N ASN A 191 -23.17 16.79 -17.50
CA ASN A 191 -22.70 16.10 -18.72
C ASN A 191 -22.51 14.61 -18.47
N PHE A 192 -21.99 14.22 -17.30
CA PHE A 192 -21.87 12.81 -16.92
C PHE A 192 -23.24 12.16 -16.74
N LEU A 193 -24.19 12.81 -16.06
CA LEU A 193 -25.53 12.26 -15.85
C LEU A 193 -26.28 12.08 -17.18
N LEU A 194 -26.20 13.08 -18.07
CA LEU A 194 -26.77 12.97 -19.42
C LEU A 194 -26.17 11.77 -20.19
N PHE A 195 -24.84 11.60 -20.12
CA PHE A 195 -24.15 10.48 -20.75
C PHE A 195 -24.59 9.13 -20.16
N ARG A 196 -24.68 9.02 -18.84
CA ARG A 196 -25.16 7.82 -18.13
C ARG A 196 -26.56 7.44 -18.59
N ASP A 197 -27.47 8.41 -18.63
CA ASP A 197 -28.87 8.17 -18.98
C ASP A 197 -29.02 7.76 -20.44
N LYS A 198 -28.24 8.35 -21.36
CA LYS A 198 -28.17 7.91 -22.76
C LYS A 198 -27.60 6.50 -22.90
N CYS A 199 -26.59 6.13 -22.12
CA CYS A 199 -26.04 4.78 -22.11
C CYS A 199 -27.11 3.76 -21.68
N SER A 200 -27.86 4.07 -20.62
CA SER A 200 -28.98 3.23 -20.16
C SER A 200 -30.05 3.07 -21.25
N GLN A 201 -30.44 4.16 -21.93
CA GLN A 201 -31.39 4.12 -23.04
C GLN A 201 -30.90 3.28 -24.23
N ALA A 202 -29.58 3.23 -24.46
CA ALA A 202 -28.96 2.36 -25.46
C ALA A 202 -28.86 0.88 -25.03
N GLY A 203 -29.28 0.54 -23.81
CA GLY A 203 -29.21 -0.81 -23.26
C GLY A 203 -27.84 -1.19 -22.70
N ILE A 204 -27.03 -0.22 -22.30
CA ILE A 204 -25.77 -0.44 -21.57
C ILE A 204 -26.12 -0.48 -20.07
N ASN A 205 -26.10 -1.69 -19.48
CA ASN A 205 -26.55 -1.93 -18.10
C ASN A 205 -25.43 -2.29 -17.12
N ILE A 206 -24.17 -2.31 -17.58
CA ILE A 206 -23.03 -2.55 -16.71
C ILE A 206 -22.65 -1.28 -15.93
N PRO A 207 -21.96 -1.38 -14.77
CA PRO A 207 -21.58 -0.21 -13.96
C PRO A 207 -20.73 0.80 -14.73
N ILE A 208 -21.09 2.09 -14.64
CA ILE A 208 -20.34 3.22 -15.20
C ILE A 208 -19.71 4.00 -14.04
N ILE A 209 -18.39 4.02 -13.98
CA ILE A 209 -17.62 4.64 -12.90
C ILE A 209 -17.09 5.99 -13.37
N PRO A 210 -17.52 7.11 -12.75
CA PRO A 210 -17.00 8.43 -13.06
C PRO A 210 -15.50 8.54 -12.72
N GLY A 211 -14.71 8.97 -13.70
CA GLY A 211 -13.31 9.34 -13.53
C GLY A 211 -13.15 10.75 -12.97
N ILE A 212 -12.44 10.89 -11.85
CA ILE A 212 -12.26 12.14 -11.11
C ILE A 212 -10.77 12.46 -11.05
N MET A 213 -10.38 13.63 -11.56
CA MET A 213 -9.00 14.12 -11.46
C MET A 213 -8.97 15.39 -10.60
N PRO A 214 -8.47 15.33 -9.36
CA PRO A 214 -8.33 16.52 -8.53
C PRO A 214 -7.38 17.55 -9.15
N ILE A 215 -7.79 18.82 -9.10
CA ILE A 215 -6.96 19.94 -9.56
C ILE A 215 -5.87 20.19 -8.51
N HIS A 216 -4.60 20.11 -8.92
CA HIS A 216 -3.45 20.27 -8.01
C HIS A 216 -2.43 21.30 -8.49
N ASN A 217 -2.53 21.76 -9.74
CA ASN A 217 -1.68 22.79 -10.32
C ASN A 217 -2.36 23.41 -11.54
N TYR A 218 -2.47 24.73 -11.57
CA TYR A 218 -3.21 25.47 -12.59
C TYR A 218 -2.67 25.20 -14.01
N ALA A 219 -1.37 25.36 -14.24
CA ALA A 219 -0.80 25.25 -15.58
C ALA A 219 -0.90 23.83 -16.15
N ARG A 220 -0.68 22.81 -15.30
CA ARG A 220 -0.87 21.41 -15.69
C ARG A 220 -2.33 21.09 -15.98
N PHE A 221 -3.23 21.59 -15.15
CA PHE A 221 -4.66 21.41 -15.32
C PHE A 221 -5.12 21.94 -16.69
N ILE A 222 -4.83 23.20 -17.02
CA ILE A 222 -5.20 23.81 -18.31
C ILE A 222 -4.61 23.03 -19.49
N LYS A 223 -3.33 22.63 -19.40
CA LYS A 223 -2.69 21.86 -20.49
C LYS A 223 -3.34 20.49 -20.67
N PHE A 224 -3.68 19.81 -19.58
CA PHE A 224 -4.24 18.46 -19.62
C PHE A 224 -5.67 18.47 -20.17
N THR A 225 -6.52 19.40 -19.72
CA THR A 225 -7.90 19.52 -20.22
C THR A 225 -7.95 19.92 -21.68
N GLN A 226 -7.04 20.79 -22.15
CA GLN A 226 -6.90 21.10 -23.58
C GLN A 226 -6.49 19.88 -24.40
N PHE A 227 -5.58 19.06 -23.89
CA PHE A 227 -5.14 17.82 -24.55
C PHE A 227 -6.29 16.81 -24.65
N CYS A 228 -7.05 16.62 -23.57
CA CYS A 228 -8.21 15.71 -23.54
C CYS A 228 -9.47 16.30 -24.20
N LYS A 229 -9.47 17.60 -24.52
CA LYS A 229 -10.63 18.38 -25.02
C LYS A 229 -11.85 18.31 -24.10
N VAL A 230 -11.62 18.37 -22.80
CA VAL A 230 -12.66 18.37 -21.76
C VAL A 230 -13.17 19.78 -21.54
N SER A 231 -14.50 19.96 -21.46
CA SER A 231 -15.10 21.24 -21.12
C SER A 231 -14.92 21.56 -19.64
N ILE A 232 -14.58 22.81 -19.33
CA ILE A 232 -14.46 23.31 -17.96
C ILE A 232 -15.58 24.33 -17.75
N PRO A 233 -16.44 24.16 -16.73
CA PRO A 233 -17.43 25.16 -16.38
C PRO A 233 -16.77 26.53 -16.13
N ASN A 234 -17.44 27.61 -16.57
CA ASN A 234 -16.91 28.98 -16.38
C ASN A 234 -16.67 29.28 -14.89
N SER A 235 -17.55 28.80 -14.01
CA SER A 235 -17.36 28.93 -12.55
C SER A 235 -16.01 28.37 -12.07
N VAL A 236 -15.57 27.25 -12.65
CA VAL A 236 -14.29 26.62 -12.32
C VAL A 236 -13.12 27.41 -12.91
N SER A 237 -13.23 27.83 -14.17
CA SER A 237 -12.18 28.60 -14.84
C SER A 237 -11.98 29.96 -14.18
N ASP A 238 -13.06 30.68 -13.88
CA ASP A 238 -13.03 32.01 -13.27
C ASP A 238 -12.45 31.97 -11.86
N ALA A 239 -12.84 30.98 -11.05
CA ALA A 239 -12.29 30.79 -9.70
C ALA A 239 -10.78 30.49 -9.73
N LEU A 240 -10.35 29.59 -10.61
CA LEU A 240 -8.94 29.22 -10.77
C LEU A 240 -8.07 30.37 -11.28
N GLU A 241 -8.60 31.21 -12.18
CA GLU A 241 -7.85 32.34 -12.75
C GLU A 241 -7.42 33.35 -11.68
N LEU A 242 -8.25 33.54 -10.65
CA LEU A 242 -7.97 34.44 -9.52
C LEU A 242 -6.82 33.93 -8.62
N ILE A 243 -6.65 32.61 -8.54
CA ILE A 243 -5.69 31.95 -7.65
C ILE A 243 -4.52 31.28 -8.38
N LYS A 244 -4.40 31.47 -9.71
CA LYS A 244 -3.46 30.75 -10.59
C LYS A 244 -1.98 30.79 -10.19
N ASN A 245 -1.58 31.78 -9.39
CA ASN A 245 -0.21 31.98 -8.94
C ASN A 245 0.03 31.49 -7.49
N ASP A 246 -0.99 30.94 -6.83
CA ASP A 246 -0.91 30.36 -5.49
C ASP A 246 -1.25 28.87 -5.55
N ASP A 247 -0.22 28.03 -5.64
CA ASP A 247 -0.36 26.57 -5.71
C ASP A 247 -1.14 26.00 -4.52
N SER A 248 -1.03 26.58 -3.32
CA SER A 248 -1.75 26.10 -2.13
C SER A 248 -3.25 26.33 -2.30
N SER A 249 -3.63 27.56 -2.64
CA SER A 249 -5.02 27.92 -2.90
C SER A 249 -5.62 27.09 -4.06
N VAL A 250 -4.84 26.80 -5.11
CA VAL A 250 -5.28 25.94 -6.22
C VAL A 250 -5.57 24.51 -5.75
N ILE A 251 -4.72 23.94 -4.89
CA ILE A 251 -4.93 22.62 -4.31
C ILE A 251 -6.19 22.60 -3.44
N ASP A 252 -6.35 23.60 -2.56
CA ASP A 252 -7.50 23.69 -1.65
C ASP A 252 -8.81 23.80 -2.43
N TYR A 253 -8.83 24.65 -3.46
CA TYR A 253 -9.96 24.76 -4.38
C TYR A 253 -10.23 23.45 -5.13
N GLY A 254 -9.18 22.78 -5.63
CA GLY A 254 -9.32 21.51 -6.34
C GLY A 254 -9.88 20.39 -5.47
N ILE A 255 -9.54 20.37 -4.18
CA ILE A 255 -10.11 19.44 -3.19
C ILE A 255 -11.59 19.75 -2.96
N GLU A 256 -11.96 21.01 -2.74
CA GLU A 256 -13.35 21.42 -2.54
C GLU A 256 -14.21 21.10 -3.77
N GLN A 257 -13.76 21.52 -4.96
CA GLN A 257 -14.46 21.32 -6.22
C GLN A 257 -14.69 19.83 -6.52
N ALA A 258 -13.67 18.99 -6.34
CA ALA A 258 -13.79 17.55 -6.54
C ALA A 258 -14.67 16.88 -5.46
N SER A 259 -14.62 17.34 -4.20
CA SER A 259 -15.50 16.84 -3.14
C SER A 259 -16.96 17.10 -3.48
N ASN A 260 -17.31 18.33 -3.87
CA ASN A 260 -18.67 18.70 -4.26
C ASN A 260 -19.18 17.89 -5.47
N MET A 261 -18.31 17.64 -6.46
CA MET A 261 -18.64 16.74 -7.57
C MET A 261 -18.94 15.32 -7.08
N CYS A 262 -18.07 14.77 -6.25
CA CYS A 262 -18.22 13.41 -5.73
C CYS A 262 -19.47 13.26 -4.86
N GLU A 263 -19.79 14.23 -4.00
CA GLU A 263 -21.04 14.24 -3.20
C GLU A 263 -22.25 14.13 -4.11
N LYS A 264 -22.34 15.00 -5.12
CA LYS A 264 -23.45 14.97 -6.08
C LYS A 264 -23.53 13.66 -6.86
N LEU A 265 -22.39 13.10 -7.28
CA LEU A 265 -22.35 11.80 -7.97
C LEU A 265 -22.84 10.66 -7.07
N ILE A 266 -22.46 10.67 -5.79
CA ILE A 266 -22.92 9.68 -4.79
C ILE A 266 -24.43 9.82 -4.57
N GLU A 267 -24.95 11.03 -4.43
CA GLU A 267 -26.39 11.30 -4.29
C GLU A 267 -27.18 10.80 -5.51
N GLU A 268 -26.60 10.93 -6.71
CA GLU A 268 -27.15 10.42 -7.97
C GLU A 268 -26.96 8.91 -8.15
N GLY A 269 -26.43 8.20 -7.16
CA GLY A 269 -26.38 6.74 -7.11
C GLY A 269 -25.29 6.10 -7.99
N VAL A 270 -24.16 6.79 -8.22
CA VAL A 270 -23.02 6.12 -8.89
C VAL A 270 -22.50 4.96 -8.01
N PRO A 271 -22.14 3.81 -8.60
CA PRO A 271 -21.70 2.65 -7.84
C PRO A 271 -20.31 2.84 -7.22
N GLY A 272 -19.45 3.66 -7.83
CA GLY A 272 -18.11 3.94 -7.33
C GLY A 272 -17.51 5.24 -7.89
N LEU A 273 -16.32 5.60 -7.41
CA LEU A 273 -15.54 6.76 -7.87
C LEU A 273 -14.13 6.31 -8.28
N HIS A 274 -13.67 6.70 -9.47
CA HIS A 274 -12.33 6.35 -9.95
C HIS A 274 -11.42 7.57 -9.94
N PHE A 275 -10.37 7.59 -9.11
CA PHE A 275 -9.50 8.76 -8.97
C PHE A 275 -8.22 8.64 -9.81
N TYR A 276 -8.03 9.59 -10.72
CA TYR A 276 -6.78 9.84 -11.42
C TYR A 276 -5.79 10.53 -10.47
N THR A 277 -4.98 9.75 -9.77
CA THR A 277 -4.13 10.27 -8.67
C THR A 277 -2.95 11.11 -9.17
N LEU A 278 -2.55 10.91 -10.41
CA LEU A 278 -1.30 11.43 -10.98
C LEU A 278 -0.06 11.10 -10.14
N ASN A 279 -0.06 9.94 -9.48
CA ASN A 279 0.93 9.54 -8.49
C ASN A 279 1.07 10.58 -7.36
N LEU A 280 -0.03 11.16 -6.89
CA LEU A 280 -0.11 12.04 -5.72
C LEU A 280 -1.13 11.48 -4.70
N GLU A 281 -0.98 11.85 -3.43
CA GLU A 281 -1.74 11.26 -2.31
C GLU A 281 -2.67 12.27 -1.63
N HIS A 282 -2.19 13.50 -1.44
CA HIS A 282 -2.81 14.46 -0.53
C HIS A 282 -4.25 14.81 -0.89
N SER A 283 -4.50 15.28 -2.11
CA SER A 283 -5.84 15.72 -2.53
C SER A 283 -6.87 14.59 -2.48
N VAL A 284 -6.49 13.39 -2.95
CA VAL A 284 -7.40 12.22 -2.93
C VAL A 284 -7.72 11.79 -1.51
N THR A 285 -6.72 11.78 -0.62
CA THR A 285 -6.92 11.43 0.80
C THR A 285 -7.88 12.41 1.49
N GLU A 286 -7.69 13.70 1.24
CA GLU A 286 -8.54 14.75 1.80
C GLU A 286 -9.98 14.67 1.26
N ILE A 287 -10.16 14.50 -0.05
CA ILE A 287 -11.50 14.31 -0.67
C ILE A 287 -12.22 13.12 -0.04
N LEU A 288 -11.58 11.94 0.01
CA LEU A 288 -12.22 10.75 0.60
C LEU A 288 -12.54 10.91 2.09
N SER A 289 -11.73 11.69 2.82
CA SER A 289 -11.97 11.98 4.24
C SER A 289 -13.18 12.91 4.41
N ARG A 290 -13.32 13.94 3.57
CA ARG A 290 -14.49 14.85 3.57
C ARG A 290 -15.79 14.11 3.24
N LEU A 291 -15.73 13.20 2.27
CA LEU A 291 -16.87 12.35 1.88
C LEU A 291 -17.23 11.29 2.93
N GLY A 292 -16.44 11.13 4.00
CA GLY A 292 -16.64 10.06 4.99
C GLY A 292 -16.45 8.64 4.43
N LEU A 293 -15.80 8.50 3.26
CA LEU A 293 -15.57 7.22 2.59
C LEU A 293 -14.35 6.47 3.17
N VAL A 294 -13.43 7.20 3.80
CA VAL A 294 -12.39 6.59 4.64
C VAL A 294 -12.94 6.49 6.05
N SER A 295 -13.14 5.27 6.51
CA SER A 295 -13.47 5.05 7.90
C SER A 295 -12.28 5.43 8.77
N THR A 296 -12.50 6.34 9.74
CA THR A 296 -11.59 6.51 10.90
C THR A 296 -11.53 5.26 11.78
N HIS A 297 -12.41 4.29 11.54
CA HIS A 297 -12.63 3.09 12.33
C HIS A 297 -12.37 1.83 11.48
N LYS A 298 -11.19 1.22 11.61
CA LYS A 298 -10.65 0.15 10.74
C LYS A 298 -11.31 -1.23 10.95
N SER A 299 -12.63 -1.34 10.90
CA SER A 299 -13.37 -2.54 11.34
C SER A 299 -13.52 -3.69 10.33
N ASN A 300 -12.93 -3.61 9.13
CA ASN A 300 -13.01 -4.68 8.11
C ASN A 300 -11.70 -5.46 7.91
N ARG A 301 -10.74 -5.33 8.83
CA ARG A 301 -9.48 -6.07 8.75
C ARG A 301 -9.72 -7.54 9.10
N VAL A 302 -9.38 -8.45 8.19
CA VAL A 302 -9.46 -9.89 8.46
C VAL A 302 -8.39 -10.30 9.48
N LEU A 303 -7.18 -9.73 9.37
CA LEU A 303 -6.04 -9.95 10.26
C LEU A 303 -5.41 -8.60 10.65
N PRO A 304 -4.58 -8.54 11.71
CA PRO A 304 -3.87 -7.32 12.12
C PRO A 304 -2.94 -6.73 11.05
N TRP A 305 -2.54 -7.55 10.07
CA TRP A 305 -1.67 -7.22 8.96
C TRP A 305 -2.37 -7.50 7.61
N ARG A 306 -1.91 -6.84 6.55
CA ARG A 306 -2.48 -6.99 5.21
C ARG A 306 -1.96 -8.29 4.56
N GLN A 307 -2.88 -9.14 4.12
CA GLN A 307 -2.57 -10.37 3.38
C GLN A 307 -2.16 -10.07 1.93
N SER A 308 -1.35 -10.96 1.35
CA SER A 308 -1.08 -10.96 -0.09
C SER A 308 -2.34 -11.34 -0.87
N THR A 309 -2.51 -10.85 -2.11
CA THR A 309 -3.62 -11.31 -2.96
C THR A 309 -3.30 -12.60 -3.74
N ILE A 310 -2.12 -13.19 -3.54
CA ILE A 310 -1.75 -14.47 -4.17
C ILE A 310 -2.57 -15.58 -3.51
N ASP A 311 -3.35 -16.32 -4.30
CA ASP A 311 -4.39 -17.24 -3.81
C ASP A 311 -3.86 -18.28 -2.81
N GLN A 312 -2.75 -18.97 -3.12
CA GLN A 312 -2.16 -19.98 -2.22
C GLN A 312 -1.82 -19.39 -0.85
N ARG A 313 -1.21 -18.20 -0.84
CA ARG A 313 -0.78 -17.52 0.39
C ARG A 313 -1.97 -16.90 1.14
N LYS A 314 -2.92 -16.29 0.42
CA LYS A 314 -4.12 -15.68 0.98
C LYS A 314 -4.98 -16.68 1.76
N LEU A 315 -5.01 -17.94 1.30
CA LEU A 315 -5.83 -19.01 1.89
C LEU A 315 -5.15 -19.73 3.06
N SER A 316 -3.82 -19.77 3.09
CA SER A 316 -3.06 -20.59 4.05
C SER A 316 -2.36 -19.78 5.13
N GLU A 317 -1.89 -18.57 4.83
CA GLU A 317 -1.11 -17.77 5.78
C GLU A 317 -2.03 -16.95 6.67
N ASP A 318 -2.08 -17.32 7.95
CA ASP A 318 -2.85 -16.63 8.97
C ASP A 318 -2.01 -16.18 10.19
N VAL A 319 -0.72 -16.56 10.26
CA VAL A 319 0.19 -16.22 11.36
C VAL A 319 1.56 -15.75 10.85
N ARG A 320 2.11 -14.69 11.49
CA ARG A 320 3.44 -14.14 11.18
C ARG A 320 4.24 -13.77 12.43
N PRO A 321 5.59 -13.82 12.40
CA PRO A 321 6.44 -13.22 13.41
C PRO A 321 6.28 -11.69 13.42
N ILE A 322 6.23 -11.10 14.61
CA ILE A 322 6.01 -9.65 14.78
C ILE A 322 7.14 -8.77 14.23
N PHE A 323 8.35 -9.31 14.08
CA PHE A 323 9.57 -8.56 13.77
C PHE A 323 9.50 -7.74 12.47
N TRP A 324 8.78 -8.24 11.46
CA TRP A 324 8.60 -7.56 10.17
C TRP A 324 7.29 -6.76 10.07
N SER A 325 6.61 -6.46 11.18
CA SER A 325 5.38 -5.66 11.19
C SER A 325 5.54 -4.32 10.44
N ASN A 326 6.70 -3.67 10.62
CA ASN A 326 7.06 -2.40 9.98
C ASN A 326 7.73 -2.56 8.60
N ARG A 327 7.95 -3.81 8.15
CA ARG A 327 8.66 -4.16 6.91
C ARG A 327 8.00 -5.36 6.19
N PRO A 328 6.70 -5.28 5.89
CA PRO A 328 5.94 -6.40 5.33
C PRO A 328 6.52 -6.87 3.99
N ILE A 329 7.03 -5.97 3.16
CA ILE A 329 7.63 -6.32 1.86
C ILE A 329 8.86 -7.22 2.05
N SER A 330 9.73 -6.91 3.02
CA SER A 330 10.92 -7.72 3.32
C SER A 330 10.55 -9.15 3.71
N TYR A 331 9.57 -9.29 4.62
CA TYR A 331 9.05 -10.60 5.02
C TYR A 331 8.49 -11.38 3.83
N LEU A 332 7.62 -10.73 3.04
CA LEU A 332 6.98 -11.37 1.89
C LEU A 332 8.00 -11.84 0.85
N THR A 333 9.11 -11.12 0.65
CA THR A 333 10.22 -11.51 -0.23
C THR A 333 10.99 -12.71 0.34
N ARG A 334 11.31 -12.69 1.63
CA ARG A 334 12.08 -13.78 2.28
C ARG A 334 11.32 -15.11 2.34
N THR A 335 10.00 -15.07 2.35
CA THR A 335 9.15 -16.27 2.37
C THR A 335 8.55 -16.59 1.00
N GLU A 336 9.07 -16.01 -0.09
CA GLU A 336 8.48 -16.23 -1.42
C GLU A 336 8.61 -17.68 -1.88
N THR A 337 9.75 -18.30 -1.62
CA THR A 337 10.07 -19.65 -2.07
C THR A 337 9.51 -20.72 -1.13
N TRP A 338 8.58 -20.35 -0.24
CA TRP A 338 7.95 -21.31 0.66
C TRP A 338 6.85 -22.06 -0.08
N ASP A 339 6.91 -23.39 -0.02
CA ASP A 339 5.91 -24.26 -0.63
C ASP A 339 4.62 -24.31 0.22
N ASP A 340 4.75 -24.19 1.54
CA ASP A 340 3.65 -24.14 2.51
C ASP A 340 3.82 -22.95 3.46
N PHE A 341 2.71 -22.29 3.80
CA PHE A 341 2.67 -21.19 4.76
C PHE A 341 2.03 -21.62 6.08
N PRO A 342 2.53 -21.13 7.23
CA PRO A 342 1.97 -21.46 8.54
C PRO A 342 0.49 -21.10 8.66
N ASN A 343 -0.29 -22.08 9.13
CA ASN A 343 -1.73 -22.00 9.37
C ASN A 343 -2.03 -22.39 10.83
N GLY A 344 -2.69 -21.50 11.59
CA GLY A 344 -3.05 -21.70 12.98
C GLY A 344 -1.86 -21.54 13.94
N ARG A 345 -1.01 -22.56 14.06
CA ARG A 345 0.15 -22.54 14.99
C ARG A 345 1.47 -22.45 14.25
N TRP A 346 2.26 -21.45 14.61
CA TRP A 346 3.65 -21.34 14.16
C TRP A 346 4.49 -22.46 14.78
N GLY A 347 5.22 -23.22 13.97
CA GLY A 347 6.18 -24.23 14.43
C GLY A 347 5.90 -25.69 14.08
N ASP A 348 4.92 -26.00 13.22
CA ASP A 348 4.88 -27.33 12.61
C ASP A 348 6.11 -27.50 11.69
N ILE A 349 6.81 -28.62 11.84
CA ILE A 349 8.25 -28.83 11.53
C ILE A 349 8.58 -28.74 10.01
N SER A 350 7.59 -28.51 9.15
CA SER A 350 7.72 -28.43 7.70
C SER A 350 7.97 -27.02 7.13
N SER A 351 7.95 -25.96 7.95
CA SER A 351 8.09 -24.58 7.44
C SER A 351 9.49 -24.33 6.84
N PRO A 352 9.60 -23.96 5.54
CA PRO A 352 10.90 -23.80 4.87
C PRO A 352 11.75 -22.68 5.49
N THR A 353 13.08 -22.75 5.29
CA THR A 353 14.00 -21.71 5.73
C THR A 353 13.70 -20.38 5.04
N PHE A 354 13.82 -19.25 5.75
CA PHE A 354 13.74 -17.93 5.13
C PHE A 354 14.85 -17.76 4.08
N GLY A 355 14.49 -17.25 2.89
CA GLY A 355 15.44 -16.97 1.81
C GLY A 355 16.29 -15.71 2.04
N GLU A 356 17.34 -15.57 1.22
CA GLU A 356 18.20 -14.38 1.20
C GLU A 356 17.50 -13.13 0.63
N LEU A 357 17.93 -11.94 1.08
CA LEU A 357 17.33 -10.63 0.74
C LEU A 357 17.60 -10.12 -0.69
N ASN A 358 18.17 -10.94 -1.59
CA ASN A 358 18.66 -10.48 -2.90
C ASN A 358 17.57 -9.77 -3.74
N GLN A 359 16.32 -10.24 -3.69
CA GLN A 359 15.20 -9.60 -4.40
C GLN A 359 14.67 -8.34 -3.71
N TYR A 360 14.78 -8.23 -2.39
CA TYR A 360 14.34 -7.06 -1.64
C TYR A 360 15.23 -5.84 -1.94
N HIS A 361 16.53 -6.09 -2.09
CA HIS A 361 17.48 -5.09 -2.55
C HIS A 361 17.17 -4.60 -3.98
N ALA A 362 16.57 -5.43 -4.84
CA ALA A 362 16.09 -5.01 -6.16
C ALA A 362 14.83 -4.15 -6.08
N ILE A 363 13.87 -4.48 -5.21
CA ILE A 363 12.68 -3.64 -4.92
C ILE A 363 13.08 -2.30 -4.32
N ARG A 364 14.20 -2.25 -3.60
CA ARG A 364 14.78 -1.04 -3.01
C ARG A 364 16.03 -0.55 -3.74
N ALA A 365 16.23 -0.88 -5.01
CA ALA A 365 17.46 -0.51 -5.72
C ALA A 365 17.68 1.01 -5.75
N GLY A 366 16.60 1.79 -5.73
CA GLY A 366 16.66 3.25 -5.62
C GLY A 366 17.09 3.78 -4.25
N SER A 367 17.11 2.97 -3.19
CA SER A 367 17.49 3.38 -1.82
C SER A 367 18.92 3.89 -1.70
N GLN A 368 19.82 3.43 -2.57
CA GLN A 368 21.22 3.86 -2.62
C GLN A 368 21.46 5.10 -3.50
N ASN A 369 20.42 5.62 -4.16
CA ASN A 369 20.50 6.81 -4.98
C ASN A 369 20.84 8.05 -4.11
N ASP A 370 21.70 8.94 -4.62
CA ASP A 370 22.10 10.18 -3.94
C ASP A 370 20.90 11.04 -3.49
N LYS A 371 19.79 11.02 -4.24
CA LYS A 371 18.56 11.72 -3.86
C LYS A 371 17.90 11.12 -2.62
N VAL A 372 17.92 9.79 -2.47
CA VAL A 372 17.42 9.11 -1.26
C VAL A 372 18.35 9.43 -0.09
N LYS A 373 19.66 9.32 -0.28
CA LYS A 373 20.64 9.65 0.76
C LYS A 373 20.49 11.09 1.24
N ALA A 374 20.34 12.05 0.32
CA ALA A 374 20.09 13.45 0.66
C ALA A 374 18.77 13.64 1.45
N ARG A 375 17.68 12.96 1.06
CA ARG A 375 16.42 13.00 1.80
C ARG A 375 16.57 12.41 3.20
N ARG A 376 17.21 11.25 3.33
CA ARG A 376 17.46 10.59 4.62
C ARG A 376 18.34 11.45 5.51
N ARG A 377 19.40 12.08 4.97
CA ARG A 377 20.22 13.06 5.68
C ARG A 377 19.42 14.25 6.21
N LYS A 378 18.44 14.74 5.44
CA LYS A 378 17.54 15.80 5.90
C LYS A 378 16.63 15.34 7.06
N LEU A 379 16.21 14.08 7.06
CA LEU A 379 15.36 13.51 8.11
C LEU A 379 16.14 13.17 9.38
N TRP A 380 17.29 12.51 9.25
CA TRP A 380 18.03 11.92 10.37
C TRP A 380 19.23 12.76 10.81
N GLY A 381 19.55 13.85 10.10
CA GLY A 381 20.66 14.73 10.43
C GLY A 381 22.03 14.09 10.21
N GLU A 382 23.01 14.50 10.99
CA GLU A 382 24.39 13.98 11.00
C GLU A 382 24.80 13.76 12.47
N PRO A 383 24.28 12.71 13.12
CA PRO A 383 24.44 12.52 14.55
C PRO A 383 25.89 12.15 14.89
N ILE A 384 26.50 12.85 15.84
CA ILE A 384 27.87 12.61 16.30
C ILE A 384 27.95 12.12 17.75
N SER A 385 26.80 11.96 18.41
CA SER A 385 26.70 11.43 19.77
C SER A 385 25.49 10.51 19.96
N ILE A 386 25.53 9.62 20.96
CA ILE A 386 24.40 8.75 21.35
C ILE A 386 23.15 9.58 21.69
N LYS A 387 23.32 10.77 22.25
CA LYS A 387 22.22 11.69 22.53
C LYS A 387 21.52 12.16 21.24
N GLU A 388 22.29 12.49 20.21
CA GLU A 388 21.71 12.89 18.92
C GLU A 388 21.01 11.73 18.22
N ILE A 389 21.49 10.49 18.39
CA ILE A 389 20.77 9.29 17.94
C ILE A 389 19.42 9.20 18.67
N SER A 390 19.43 9.34 20.00
CA SER A 390 18.21 9.37 20.81
C SER A 390 17.22 10.44 20.32
N ASP A 391 17.69 11.66 20.02
CA ASP A 391 16.86 12.76 19.53
C ASP A 391 16.18 12.43 18.19
N VAL A 392 16.82 11.64 17.32
CA VAL A 392 16.20 11.17 16.06
C VAL A 392 15.05 10.20 16.34
N PHE A 393 15.25 9.21 17.21
CA PHE A 393 14.18 8.28 17.59
C PHE A 393 13.02 8.97 18.31
N VAL A 394 13.32 9.91 19.21
CA VAL A 394 12.30 10.76 19.88
C VAL A 394 11.55 11.62 18.87
N SER A 395 12.24 12.15 17.86
CA SER A 395 11.61 12.93 16.78
C SER A 395 10.67 12.08 15.93
N PHE A 396 11.00 10.80 15.71
CA PHE A 396 10.11 9.84 15.05
C PHE A 396 8.87 9.56 15.89
N CYS A 397 9.02 9.25 17.18
CA CYS A 397 7.90 8.99 18.08
C CYS A 397 6.94 10.20 18.13
N LYS A 398 7.47 11.42 18.20
CA LYS A 398 6.70 12.67 18.21
C LYS A 398 6.10 13.06 16.84
N GLY A 399 6.34 12.27 15.78
CA GLY A 399 5.83 12.53 14.43
C GLY A 399 6.48 13.73 13.74
N LYS A 400 7.64 14.22 14.21
CA LYS A 400 8.42 15.26 13.52
C LYS A 400 9.10 14.70 12.26
N ILE A 401 9.48 13.43 12.32
CA ILE A 401 9.94 12.66 11.17
C ILE A 401 9.06 11.42 11.04
N ASN A 402 8.88 10.94 9.81
CA ASN A 402 7.88 9.92 9.49
C ASN A 402 8.49 8.56 9.14
N SER A 403 9.80 8.38 9.31
CA SER A 403 10.49 7.14 8.99
C SER A 403 11.82 7.00 9.72
N LEU A 404 12.17 5.76 10.04
CA LEU A 404 13.48 5.31 10.51
C LEU A 404 13.98 4.19 9.57
N PRO A 405 15.23 3.72 9.66
CA PRO A 405 15.69 2.57 8.86
C PRO A 405 14.79 1.33 9.00
N TRP A 406 14.29 1.05 10.21
CA TRP A 406 13.40 -0.07 10.52
C TRP A 406 11.92 0.24 10.28
N CYS A 407 11.51 1.51 10.33
CA CYS A 407 10.12 1.94 10.23
C CYS A 407 9.87 2.71 8.93
N GLU A 408 9.22 2.05 7.96
CA GLU A 408 8.93 2.62 6.64
C GLU A 408 7.71 3.54 6.64
N THR A 409 6.87 3.41 7.66
CA THR A 409 5.64 4.17 7.86
C THR A 409 5.72 4.97 9.17
N PRO A 410 4.88 6.02 9.32
CA PRO A 410 4.74 6.73 10.59
C PRO A 410 4.33 5.79 11.72
N LEU A 411 4.57 6.21 12.97
CA LEU A 411 4.21 5.46 14.17
C LEU A 411 2.76 4.95 14.10
N ALA A 412 2.60 3.64 14.31
CA ALA A 412 1.30 2.99 14.31
C ALA A 412 0.35 3.66 15.32
N PHE A 413 -0.95 3.69 14.99
CA PHE A 413 -1.94 4.36 15.83
C PHE A 413 -1.98 3.78 17.25
N GLU A 414 -1.89 2.46 17.39
CA GLU A 414 -1.86 1.77 18.68
C GLU A 414 -0.68 2.19 19.55
N SER A 415 0.51 2.37 18.97
CA SER A 415 1.71 2.78 19.70
C SER A 415 1.62 4.22 20.22
N LYS A 416 0.69 5.05 19.71
CA LYS A 416 0.44 6.39 20.27
C LYS A 416 -0.07 6.33 21.70
N GLN A 417 -0.66 5.22 22.14
CA GLN A 417 -1.13 5.06 23.52
C GLN A 417 0.01 4.96 24.53
N ILE A 418 1.17 4.49 24.09
CA ILE A 418 2.39 4.38 24.88
C ILE A 418 3.44 5.40 24.41
N LEU A 419 3.02 6.51 23.80
CA LEU A 419 3.93 7.47 23.19
C LEU A 419 4.92 8.07 24.19
N ASP A 420 4.42 8.53 25.34
CA ASP A 420 5.27 9.16 26.36
C ASP A 420 6.30 8.17 26.93
N ASP A 421 5.88 6.91 27.10
CA ASP A 421 6.74 5.82 27.52
C ASP A 421 7.82 5.50 26.48
N LEU A 422 7.46 5.43 25.19
CA LEU A 422 8.42 5.25 24.10
C LEU A 422 9.42 6.41 24.04
N VAL A 423 8.96 7.64 24.23
CA VAL A 423 9.86 8.81 24.27
C VAL A 423 10.85 8.68 25.43
N ALA A 424 10.39 8.31 26.63
CA ALA A 424 11.25 8.11 27.78
C ALA A 424 12.28 6.98 27.57
N LEU A 425 11.85 5.85 26.99
CA LEU A 425 12.73 4.73 26.66
C LEU A 425 13.86 5.14 25.71
N ASN A 426 13.51 5.86 24.63
CA ASN A 426 14.51 6.34 23.68
C ASN A 426 15.47 7.35 24.31
N GLN A 427 15.00 8.21 25.23
CA GLN A 427 15.84 9.16 25.97
C GLN A 427 16.86 8.47 26.89
N GLU A 428 16.52 7.33 27.46
CA GLU A 428 17.41 6.52 28.32
C GLU A 428 18.31 5.56 27.51
N GLY A 429 18.26 5.60 26.18
CA GLY A 429 19.13 4.80 25.30
C GLY A 429 18.58 3.40 24.97
N TYR A 430 17.27 3.20 25.07
CA TYR A 430 16.56 2.03 24.53
C TYR A 430 15.92 2.43 23.20
N PHE A 431 16.66 2.28 22.10
CA PHE A 431 16.27 2.74 20.77
C PHE A 431 15.19 1.85 20.14
N THR A 432 13.92 2.22 20.35
CA THR A 432 12.77 1.38 20.01
C THR A 432 12.51 1.33 18.51
N ILE A 433 12.35 0.12 17.97
CA ILE A 433 12.07 -0.12 16.54
C ILE A 433 10.72 -0.81 16.29
N ASN A 434 10.13 -1.41 17.31
CA ASN A 434 8.82 -2.05 17.24
C ASN A 434 8.15 -2.08 18.62
N SER A 435 6.82 -1.97 18.66
CA SER A 435 6.06 -1.98 19.90
C SER A 435 4.59 -2.27 19.65
N GLN A 436 3.93 -2.94 20.60
CA GLN A 436 2.47 -3.01 20.66
C GLN A 436 2.01 -2.90 22.12
N PRO A 437 0.92 -2.17 22.40
CA PRO A 437 0.36 -2.11 23.75
C PRO A 437 -0.37 -3.41 24.11
N LYS A 438 -0.65 -3.62 25.40
CA LYS A 438 -1.54 -4.71 25.82
C LYS A 438 -2.99 -4.39 25.50
N VAL A 439 -3.76 -5.41 25.14
CA VAL A 439 -5.19 -5.32 24.85
C VAL A 439 -5.91 -6.48 25.54
N GLY A 440 -6.83 -6.15 26.45
CA GLY A 440 -7.58 -7.13 27.25
C GLY A 440 -9.02 -7.31 26.78
N GLY A 441 -9.24 -7.99 25.65
CA GLY A 441 -10.60 -8.41 25.24
C GLY A 441 -11.48 -7.26 24.72
N LEU A 442 -10.91 -6.40 23.86
CA LEU A 442 -11.69 -5.38 23.15
C LEU A 442 -12.59 -6.03 22.08
N PRO A 443 -13.72 -5.39 21.69
CA PRO A 443 -14.53 -5.86 20.57
C PRO A 443 -13.70 -6.02 19.28
N SER A 444 -14.02 -7.04 18.47
CA SER A 444 -13.43 -7.23 17.12
C SER A 444 -13.65 -6.04 16.18
N GLU A 445 -14.62 -5.18 16.48
CA GLU A 445 -14.97 -3.98 15.75
C GLU A 445 -14.31 -2.73 16.29
N ASP A 446 -13.46 -2.87 17.33
CA ASP A 446 -12.74 -1.73 17.90
C ASP A 446 -12.01 -0.95 16.80
N PRO A 447 -12.13 0.39 16.76
CA PRO A 447 -11.61 1.16 15.64
C PRO A 447 -10.09 1.13 15.49
N ASN A 448 -9.38 0.83 16.58
CA ASN A 448 -7.92 0.90 16.66
C ASN A 448 -7.30 -0.49 16.65
N TYR A 449 -7.94 -1.44 17.35
CA TYR A 449 -7.44 -2.80 17.57
C TYR A 449 -8.26 -3.89 16.90
N GLY A 450 -9.45 -3.55 16.38
CA GLY A 450 -10.40 -4.52 15.85
C GLY A 450 -9.90 -5.19 14.57
N TRP A 451 -10.10 -6.50 14.52
CA TRP A 451 -9.91 -7.35 13.35
C TRP A 451 -10.71 -8.64 13.51
N GLY A 452 -10.87 -9.39 12.42
CA GLY A 452 -11.55 -10.68 12.38
C GLY A 452 -13.08 -10.55 12.26
N ALA A 453 -13.77 -11.63 12.62
CA ALA A 453 -15.23 -11.70 12.48
C ALA A 453 -15.96 -10.85 13.53
N LYS A 454 -17.11 -10.29 13.16
CA LYS A 454 -17.94 -9.47 14.05
C LYS A 454 -18.44 -10.25 15.28
N GLY A 455 -18.63 -9.54 16.39
CA GLY A 455 -19.07 -10.09 17.67
C GLY A 455 -17.98 -10.84 18.44
N GLY A 456 -16.73 -10.78 17.98
CA GLY A 456 -15.57 -11.37 18.63
C GLY A 456 -14.87 -10.46 19.62
N LYS A 457 -13.75 -10.98 20.14
CA LYS A 457 -12.87 -10.32 21.09
C LYS A 457 -11.41 -10.45 20.66
N VAL A 458 -10.66 -9.36 20.72
CA VAL A 458 -9.25 -9.30 20.37
C VAL A 458 -8.38 -9.05 21.60
N PHE A 459 -7.17 -9.62 21.59
CA PHE A 459 -6.24 -9.62 22.69
C PHE A 459 -4.81 -9.38 22.20
N GLN A 460 -4.01 -8.66 22.98
CA GLN A 460 -2.59 -8.41 22.73
C GLN A 460 -1.80 -8.48 24.05
N LYS A 461 -0.65 -9.15 24.05
CA LYS A 461 0.41 -8.97 25.06
C LYS A 461 1.20 -7.71 24.73
N ALA A 462 1.68 -7.00 25.74
CA ALA A 462 2.59 -5.88 25.49
C ALA A 462 3.91 -6.40 24.93
N TYR A 463 4.40 -5.78 23.86
CA TYR A 463 5.63 -6.13 23.18
C TYR A 463 6.50 -4.89 23.00
N LEU A 464 7.80 -5.05 23.17
CA LEU A 464 8.78 -4.01 22.90
C LEU A 464 10.03 -4.60 22.24
N GLU A 465 10.56 -3.89 21.25
CA GLU A 465 11.79 -4.25 20.56
C GLU A 465 12.68 -3.02 20.36
N PHE A 466 13.96 -3.12 20.73
CA PHE A 466 14.87 -1.99 20.70
C PHE A 466 16.34 -2.41 20.59
N PHE A 467 17.19 -1.45 20.18
CA PHE A 467 18.64 -1.54 20.35
C PHE A 467 19.07 -0.87 21.66
N THR A 468 20.01 -1.45 22.38
CA THR A 468 20.62 -0.79 23.55
C THR A 468 22.07 -1.24 23.76
N SER A 469 22.82 -0.48 24.56
CA SER A 469 24.19 -0.80 24.91
C SER A 469 24.25 -2.01 25.86
N LYS A 470 25.39 -2.70 25.87
CA LYS A 470 25.62 -3.85 26.77
C LYS A 470 25.43 -3.48 28.26
N ASP A 471 25.93 -2.33 28.69
CA ASP A 471 25.78 -1.85 30.07
C ASP A 471 24.31 -1.60 30.46
N ASN A 472 23.51 -1.01 29.56
CA ASN A 472 22.07 -0.85 29.79
C ASN A 472 21.36 -2.21 29.81
N LEU A 473 21.72 -3.12 28.91
CA LEU A 473 21.16 -4.47 28.86
C LEU A 473 21.44 -5.24 30.16
N ASP A 474 22.66 -5.20 30.69
CA ASP A 474 23.04 -5.93 31.90
C ASP A 474 22.22 -5.47 33.11
N ARG A 475 22.04 -4.15 33.26
CA ARG A 475 21.17 -3.58 34.31
C ARG A 475 19.70 -3.95 34.11
N LEU A 476 19.26 -4.02 32.85
CA LEU A 476 17.90 -4.39 32.53
C LEU A 476 17.62 -5.86 32.88
N VAL A 477 18.47 -6.78 32.44
CA VAL A 477 18.34 -8.23 32.68
C VAL A 477 18.23 -8.53 34.18
N LEU A 478 19.08 -7.91 35.01
CA LEU A 478 19.01 -8.07 36.47
C LEU A 478 17.62 -7.75 37.06
N ARG A 479 16.90 -6.77 36.47
CA ARG A 479 15.54 -6.41 36.91
C ARG A 479 14.48 -7.30 36.31
N LEU A 480 14.66 -7.75 35.07
CA LEU A 480 13.69 -8.62 34.39
C LEU A 480 13.70 -10.03 34.96
N ASP A 481 14.85 -10.53 35.42
CA ASP A 481 14.97 -11.85 36.06
C ASP A 481 14.24 -11.94 37.40
N GLU A 482 13.91 -10.80 38.03
CA GLU A 482 13.04 -10.76 39.22
C GLU A 482 11.55 -10.95 38.88
N LEU A 483 11.18 -10.88 37.59
CA LEU A 483 9.80 -10.94 37.12
C LEU A 483 9.52 -12.26 36.41
N ASN A 484 8.62 -13.07 36.97
CA ASN A 484 8.29 -14.39 36.41
C ASN A 484 7.47 -14.32 35.11
N ASP A 485 6.78 -13.20 34.87
CA ASP A 485 5.85 -13.04 33.76
C ASP A 485 6.48 -12.36 32.53
N ILE A 486 7.77 -12.01 32.57
CA ILE A 486 8.48 -11.39 31.45
C ILE A 486 9.26 -12.42 30.66
N SER A 487 9.13 -12.37 29.34
CA SER A 487 9.98 -13.12 28.41
C SER A 487 10.85 -12.16 27.63
N TYR A 488 12.14 -12.46 27.48
CA TYR A 488 13.05 -11.61 26.71
C TYR A 488 14.11 -12.41 25.95
N GLN A 489 14.60 -11.81 24.87
CA GLN A 489 15.76 -12.28 24.11
C GLN A 489 16.60 -11.08 23.67
N ALA A 490 17.91 -11.17 23.78
CA ALA A 490 18.85 -10.17 23.35
C ALA A 490 19.97 -10.81 22.53
N LEU A 491 20.28 -10.22 21.38
CA LEU A 491 21.31 -10.68 20.44
C LEU A 491 22.21 -9.52 20.01
N ASN A 492 23.52 -9.72 20.02
CA ASN A 492 24.45 -8.81 19.31
C ASN A 492 24.65 -9.27 17.86
N PHE A 493 25.38 -8.48 17.07
CA PHE A 493 25.65 -8.81 15.66
C PHE A 493 26.30 -10.19 15.49
N ASP A 494 27.28 -10.52 16.33
CA ASP A 494 28.05 -11.77 16.32
C ASP A 494 27.20 -13.02 16.65
N GLY A 495 26.02 -12.84 17.23
CA GLY A 495 25.07 -13.91 17.54
C GLY A 495 25.06 -14.38 19.00
N ASP A 496 25.71 -13.66 19.92
CA ASP A 496 25.67 -13.94 21.35
C ASP A 496 24.26 -13.70 21.90
N LEU A 497 23.61 -14.78 22.33
CA LEU A 497 22.24 -14.79 22.83
C LEU A 497 22.19 -14.69 24.36
N ILE A 498 21.41 -13.73 24.87
CA ILE A 498 21.03 -13.63 26.28
C ILE A 498 19.50 -13.72 26.34
N SER A 499 18.96 -14.76 26.98
CA SER A 499 17.52 -15.09 26.90
C SER A 499 17.08 -15.90 28.12
N ASN A 500 15.84 -15.68 28.57
CA ASN A 500 15.16 -16.55 29.53
C ASN A 500 14.19 -17.55 28.87
N LEU A 501 14.18 -17.58 27.53
CA LEU A 501 13.39 -18.50 26.70
C LEU A 501 14.24 -19.64 26.12
N SER A 502 13.61 -20.79 25.89
CA SER A 502 14.19 -21.89 25.12
C SER A 502 14.33 -21.54 23.64
N GLU A 503 15.29 -22.15 22.94
CA GLU A 503 15.58 -21.91 21.51
C GLU A 503 14.40 -22.18 20.56
N ASN A 504 13.46 -23.04 20.93
CA ASN A 504 12.27 -23.37 20.14
C ASN A 504 11.00 -22.68 20.66
N ASN A 505 11.13 -21.66 21.52
CA ASN A 505 9.98 -20.98 22.08
C ASN A 505 9.23 -20.19 20.99
N VAL A 506 7.91 -20.36 21.00
CA VAL A 506 6.96 -19.58 20.20
C VAL A 506 5.93 -19.02 21.16
N ASN A 507 5.86 -17.69 21.25
CA ASN A 507 4.92 -16.99 22.13
C ASN A 507 3.86 -16.26 21.29
N ALA A 508 2.59 -16.59 21.45
CA ALA A 508 1.50 -15.85 20.82
C ALA A 508 1.31 -14.51 21.54
N VAL A 509 1.37 -13.41 20.78
CA VAL A 509 1.30 -12.05 21.31
C VAL A 509 0.07 -11.29 20.83
N THR A 510 -0.60 -11.75 19.77
CA THR A 510 -1.91 -11.22 19.34
C THR A 510 -2.82 -12.38 18.96
N TRP A 511 -4.02 -12.42 19.52
CA TRP A 511 -5.03 -13.45 19.22
C TRP A 511 -6.45 -12.92 19.30
N GLY A 512 -7.38 -13.66 18.71
CA GLY A 512 -8.79 -13.31 18.64
C GLY A 512 -9.68 -14.53 18.85
N VAL A 513 -10.79 -14.30 19.54
CA VAL A 513 -11.84 -15.30 19.80
C VAL A 513 -13.11 -14.81 19.14
N PHE A 514 -13.62 -15.59 18.19
CA PHE A 514 -14.72 -15.18 17.32
C PHE A 514 -15.91 -16.16 17.40
N PRO A 515 -17.16 -15.69 17.31
CA PRO A 515 -18.33 -16.57 17.33
C PRO A 515 -18.28 -17.59 16.18
N GLY A 516 -18.38 -18.87 16.52
CA GLY A 516 -18.46 -19.96 15.53
C GLY A 516 -17.16 -20.28 14.79
N GLN A 517 -16.01 -19.80 15.26
CA GLN A 517 -14.70 -20.04 14.65
C GLN A 517 -13.68 -20.53 15.69
N GLY A 518 -12.58 -21.15 15.23
CA GLY A 518 -11.42 -21.44 16.07
C GLY A 518 -10.71 -20.16 16.53
N ILE A 519 -9.84 -20.29 17.53
CA ILE A 519 -8.98 -19.17 17.97
C ILE A 519 -7.98 -18.86 16.85
N LEU A 520 -7.91 -17.59 16.46
CA LEU A 520 -6.89 -17.10 15.55
C LEU A 520 -5.77 -16.44 16.35
N GLN A 521 -4.52 -16.75 16.03
CA GLN A 521 -3.33 -16.19 16.71
C GLN A 521 -2.33 -15.65 15.69
N PRO A 522 -2.66 -14.54 15.02
CA PRO A 522 -1.96 -14.10 13.81
C PRO A 522 -0.60 -13.46 14.03
N THR A 523 -0.20 -13.23 15.28
CA THR A 523 1.08 -12.60 15.60
C THR A 523 1.77 -13.32 16.74
N ILE A 524 3.02 -13.69 16.50
CA ILE A 524 3.86 -14.47 17.40
C ILE A 524 5.24 -13.84 17.54
N VAL A 525 5.93 -14.19 18.63
CA VAL A 525 7.37 -14.00 18.83
C VAL A 525 8.00 -15.39 18.77
N ASP A 526 8.87 -15.63 17.79
CA ASP A 526 9.55 -16.91 17.57
C ASP A 526 11.06 -16.70 17.62
N ALA A 527 11.72 -17.48 18.48
CA ALA A 527 13.16 -17.38 18.74
C ALA A 527 14.00 -17.59 17.47
N ARG A 528 13.61 -18.52 16.60
CA ARG A 528 14.33 -18.83 15.35
C ARG A 528 14.21 -17.72 14.32
N SER A 529 12.99 -17.20 14.15
CA SER A 529 12.73 -16.04 13.29
C SER A 529 13.48 -14.80 13.77
N PHE A 530 13.68 -14.64 15.09
CA PHE A 530 14.43 -13.51 15.65
C PHE A 530 15.92 -13.54 15.25
N LEU A 531 16.54 -14.73 15.22
CA LEU A 531 17.92 -14.90 14.74
C LEU A 531 18.09 -14.47 13.28
N ILE A 532 17.08 -14.70 12.44
CA ILE A 532 17.08 -14.35 11.02
C ILE A 532 16.80 -12.86 10.82
N TRP A 533 15.87 -12.32 11.61
CA TRP A 533 15.54 -10.89 11.61
C TRP A 533 16.75 -10.04 12.02
N LYS A 534 17.51 -10.48 13.02
CA LYS A 534 18.73 -9.82 13.52
C LYS A 534 19.62 -9.31 12.40
N ASP A 535 19.93 -10.14 11.41
CA ASP A 535 20.87 -9.79 10.35
C ASP A 535 20.37 -8.61 9.50
N GLU A 536 19.07 -8.54 9.24
CA GLU A 536 18.47 -7.37 8.60
C GLU A 536 18.43 -6.17 9.54
N ALA A 537 18.01 -6.35 10.79
CA ALA A 537 17.92 -5.29 11.77
C ALA A 537 19.26 -4.58 11.96
N PHE A 538 20.35 -5.33 12.13
CA PHE A 538 21.70 -4.78 12.22
C PHE A 538 22.16 -4.21 10.87
N GLY A 539 21.92 -4.92 9.76
CA GLY A 539 22.29 -4.44 8.43
C GLY A 539 21.69 -3.08 8.07
N LEU A 540 20.52 -2.72 8.62
CA LEU A 540 19.89 -1.42 8.40
C LEU A 540 20.66 -0.23 9.03
N TRP A 541 21.41 -0.45 10.11
CA TRP A 541 22.32 0.58 10.65
C TRP A 541 23.34 1.00 9.60
N ILE A 542 23.89 0.03 8.87
CA ILE A 542 24.98 0.27 7.93
C ILE A 542 24.43 0.66 6.55
N ASN A 543 23.58 -0.18 5.99
CA ASN A 543 23.12 -0.08 4.61
C ASN A 543 22.19 1.12 4.38
N ASP A 544 21.37 1.45 5.38
CA ASP A 544 20.38 2.52 5.25
C ASP A 544 20.82 3.83 5.93
N TRP A 545 21.43 3.78 7.12
CA TRP A 545 21.80 4.97 7.88
C TRP A 545 23.26 5.40 7.68
N ALA A 546 24.24 4.53 7.94
CA ALA A 546 25.66 4.88 7.85
C ALA A 546 26.08 5.23 6.40
N SER A 547 25.50 4.54 5.41
CA SER A 547 25.77 4.74 3.97
C SER A 547 25.44 6.15 3.44
N ILE A 548 24.74 6.98 4.23
CA ILE A 548 24.43 8.38 3.94
C ILE A 548 25.66 9.28 4.11
N TYR A 549 26.55 8.90 5.02
CA TYR A 549 27.70 9.72 5.41
C TYR A 549 28.96 9.26 4.68
N LYS A 550 29.95 10.16 4.61
CA LYS A 550 31.25 9.81 4.05
C LYS A 550 31.94 8.84 5.01
N THR A 551 32.64 7.85 4.44
CA THR A 551 33.49 6.93 5.18
C THR A 551 34.44 7.71 6.09
N ASN A 552 34.60 7.25 7.33
CA ASN A 552 35.42 7.85 8.40
C ASN A 552 34.93 9.20 8.97
N SER A 553 33.74 9.69 8.60
CA SER A 553 33.12 10.80 9.33
C SER A 553 32.72 10.37 10.75
N ASP A 554 32.59 11.34 11.67
CA ASP A 554 32.21 11.05 13.06
C ASP A 554 30.87 10.29 13.14
N SER A 555 29.87 10.70 12.35
CA SER A 555 28.59 9.99 12.25
C SER A 555 28.71 8.59 11.68
N TYR A 556 29.55 8.40 10.66
CA TYR A 556 29.79 7.07 10.10
C TYR A 556 30.39 6.13 11.16
N ASN A 557 31.42 6.59 11.87
CA ASN A 557 32.09 5.81 12.90
C ASN A 557 31.16 5.52 14.09
N LEU A 558 30.34 6.48 14.50
CA LEU A 558 29.35 6.29 15.57
C LEU A 558 28.34 5.19 15.22
N LEU A 559 27.79 5.21 14.00
CA LEU A 559 26.80 4.22 13.59
C LEU A 559 27.39 2.82 13.47
N HIS A 560 28.64 2.70 13.00
CA HIS A 560 29.39 1.45 13.04
C HIS A 560 29.65 0.99 14.48
N GLN A 561 30.05 1.89 15.38
CA GLN A 561 30.22 1.55 16.79
C GLN A 561 28.92 1.03 17.41
N ILE A 562 27.77 1.65 17.12
CA ILE A 562 26.47 1.19 17.60
C ILE A 562 26.18 -0.22 17.07
N HIS A 563 26.34 -0.43 15.76
CA HIS A 563 26.17 -1.74 15.12
C HIS A 563 27.02 -2.83 15.80
N ASP A 564 28.29 -2.54 16.10
CA ASP A 564 29.24 -3.53 16.61
C ASP A 564 29.08 -3.80 18.12
N THR A 565 28.48 -2.88 18.88
CA THR A 565 28.46 -2.95 20.36
C THR A 565 27.09 -3.11 20.99
N HIS A 566 26.02 -2.77 20.27
CA HIS A 566 24.67 -2.82 20.81
C HIS A 566 24.04 -4.20 20.63
N TYR A 567 23.04 -4.46 21.46
CA TYR A 567 22.21 -5.65 21.39
C TYR A 567 20.83 -5.26 20.87
N LEU A 568 20.28 -6.09 19.99
CA LEU A 568 18.88 -6.09 19.63
C LEU A 568 18.12 -6.91 20.68
N VAL A 569 17.13 -6.30 21.32
CA VAL A 569 16.38 -6.89 22.43
C VAL A 569 14.90 -6.92 22.07
N ASN A 570 14.23 -8.04 22.28
CA ASN A 570 12.78 -8.14 22.30
C ASN A 570 12.28 -8.59 23.67
N ILE A 571 11.16 -8.00 24.13
CA ILE A 571 10.56 -8.28 25.44
C ILE A 571 9.04 -8.42 25.27
N VAL A 572 8.47 -9.44 25.91
CA VAL A 572 7.04 -9.71 25.99
C VAL A 572 6.61 -9.72 27.45
N ASP A 573 5.57 -8.95 27.76
CA ASP A 573 4.85 -9.02 29.03
C ASP A 573 3.73 -10.07 28.91
N ASN A 574 3.87 -11.20 29.61
CA ASN A 574 2.87 -12.28 29.53
C ASN A 574 1.61 -11.99 30.33
N ASP A 575 1.65 -11.05 31.29
CA ASP A 575 0.48 -10.57 31.99
C ASP A 575 -0.24 -9.50 31.14
N PHE A 576 -1.01 -9.96 30.16
CA PHE A 576 -1.80 -9.10 29.29
C PHE A 576 -2.99 -8.43 29.99
N ILE A 577 -3.26 -8.75 31.26
CA ILE A 577 -4.32 -8.13 32.06
C ILE A 577 -3.74 -6.95 32.83
N ASP A 578 -2.81 -7.21 33.76
CA ASP A 578 -2.35 -6.20 34.73
C ASP A 578 -0.90 -5.75 34.51
N GLY A 579 -0.13 -6.44 33.65
CA GLY A 579 1.29 -6.20 33.39
C GLY A 579 1.62 -4.77 32.94
N ASN A 580 2.78 -4.28 33.37
CA ASN A 580 3.31 -2.98 32.96
C ASN A 580 4.84 -3.02 32.85
N MET A 581 5.32 -3.84 31.92
CA MET A 581 6.74 -3.96 31.55
C MET A 581 7.49 -2.62 31.47
N ILE A 582 6.94 -1.59 30.82
CA ILE A 582 7.69 -0.35 30.53
C ILE A 582 8.08 0.38 31.83
N LYS A 583 7.19 0.38 32.83
CA LYS A 583 7.49 0.95 34.15
C LYS A 583 8.67 0.25 34.83
N HIS A 584 8.83 -1.06 34.63
CA HIS A 584 9.98 -1.80 35.16
C HIS A 584 11.28 -1.48 34.41
N ILE A 585 11.22 -1.27 33.09
CA ILE A 585 12.37 -0.88 32.28
C ILE A 585 12.88 0.51 32.68
N LEU A 586 11.96 1.47 32.87
CA LEU A 586 12.27 2.86 33.21
C LEU A 586 12.58 3.10 34.70
N LYS A 587 12.49 2.07 35.54
CA LYS A 587 12.78 2.19 36.98
C LYS A 587 14.28 2.45 37.17
N LYS A 588 14.64 3.61 37.71
CA LYS A 588 16.03 4.00 37.97
C LYS A 588 16.69 3.16 39.04
#